data_AF-A0A381J781-F1
#
_entry.id   AF-A0A381J781-F1
#
_cell.length_a   1.000
_cell.length_b   1.000
_cell.length_c   1.000
_cell.angle_alpha   90.00
_cell.angle_beta   90.00
_cell.angle_gamma   90.00
#
_symmetry.space_group_name_H-M   'P 1'
#
loop_
_entity.id
_entity.type
_entity.pdbx_description
1 polymer ?
#
loop_
_entity_poly.entity_id
_entity_poly.type
_entity_poly.pdbx_seq_one_letter_code
_entity_poly.pdbx_strand_id
1 'polypeptide(L)'
;MVSADIKVLISDDDNIKATLKGYVKSSEEASDPKLDMTSKEGTLYITSPNNTFKGFSSYSRDLKLEIFIPKSYINDLYIKSTSSDICINPLNLNNLNIITTSGFMEAEEITVKNFNFTSTSGDLNIDRLSSNENQIRTTSGNIEIHSIEGSLTLNSTSGDSYLKYSKMPSGNIDISSISGNLELLTPNNAEFFINASSTSGNITLNKPILTDVKKEHQIKGVVGSDNCKININTTSGDVTIN
;
A
#
# COMPACT_ATOMS: atom_id res chain seq x y z
N MET A 1 -9.10 14.90 12.52
CA MET A 1 -10.23 14.02 12.92
C MET A 1 -9.70 12.60 12.97
N VAL A 2 -10.08 11.87 14.03
CA VAL A 2 -9.87 10.41 14.19
C VAL A 2 -10.44 9.64 12.97
N SER A 3 -9.92 8.53 12.43
CA SER A 3 -10.78 7.49 11.80
C SER A 3 -10.93 6.29 12.76
N ALA A 4 -11.87 5.37 12.51
CA ALA A 4 -11.91 4.14 13.30
C ALA A 4 -10.88 3.17 12.69
N ASP A 5 -10.22 2.35 13.49
CA ASP A 5 -9.34 1.31 12.96
C ASP A 5 -10.16 0.32 12.16
N ILE A 6 -9.63 -0.13 11.02
CA ILE A 6 -10.38 -0.92 10.07
C ILE A 6 -9.79 -2.32 10.06
N LYS A 7 -10.63 -3.33 10.28
CA LYS A 7 -10.26 -4.72 10.09
C LYS A 7 -11.14 -5.36 9.02
N VAL A 8 -10.53 -5.80 7.93
CA VAL A 8 -11.23 -6.53 6.87
C VAL A 8 -11.01 -8.03 7.06
N LEU A 9 -12.11 -8.78 7.11
CA LEU A 9 -12.17 -10.20 7.42
C LEU A 9 -12.96 -10.91 6.33
N ILE A 10 -12.52 -12.12 5.96
CA ILE A 10 -13.33 -13.02 5.13
C ILE A 10 -14.31 -13.80 6.02
N SER A 11 -15.54 -13.99 5.54
CA SER A 11 -16.60 -14.76 6.22
C SER A 11 -17.15 -15.87 5.33
N ASP A 12 -17.63 -16.93 5.98
CA ASP A 12 -18.43 -18.01 5.38
C ASP A 12 -19.90 -17.62 5.17
N ASP A 13 -20.32 -16.46 5.69
CA ASP A 13 -21.65 -15.91 5.43
C ASP A 13 -21.78 -15.40 3.99
N ASP A 14 -23.00 -15.49 3.44
CA ASP A 14 -23.32 -14.94 2.11
C ASP A 14 -23.48 -13.41 2.09
N ASN A 15 -23.61 -12.79 3.26
CA ASN A 15 -23.86 -11.35 3.38
C ASN A 15 -22.63 -10.61 3.90
N ILE A 16 -22.38 -9.42 3.35
CA ILE A 16 -21.44 -8.48 3.95
C ILE A 16 -21.99 -8.03 5.30
N LYS A 17 -21.20 -8.16 6.36
CA LYS A 17 -21.54 -7.68 7.70
C LYS A 17 -20.51 -6.63 8.12
N ALA A 18 -20.94 -5.67 8.93
CA ALA A 18 -20.04 -4.71 9.52
C ALA A 18 -20.38 -4.51 10.99
N THR A 19 -19.38 -4.33 11.84
CA THR A 19 -19.55 -4.11 13.27
C THR A 19 -18.62 -3.00 13.73
N LEU A 20 -19.19 -2.03 14.44
CA LEU A 20 -18.42 -0.96 15.08
C LEU A 20 -18.34 -1.27 16.57
N LYS A 21 -17.12 -1.43 17.10
CA LYS A 21 -16.84 -1.72 18.50
C LYS A 21 -15.98 -0.61 19.10
N GLY A 22 -16.00 -0.47 20.42
CA GLY A 22 -15.11 0.43 21.15
C GLY A 22 -15.85 1.41 22.05
N TYR A 23 -15.22 2.55 22.36
CA TYR A 23 -15.76 3.56 23.25
C TYR A 23 -15.58 4.98 22.72
N VAL A 24 -16.48 5.86 23.17
CA VAL A 24 -16.37 7.30 23.01
C VAL A 24 -16.48 7.92 24.40
N LYS A 25 -15.53 8.79 24.74
CA LYS A 25 -15.54 9.63 25.94
C LYS A 25 -15.67 11.08 25.51
N SER A 26 -16.69 11.76 26.01
CA SER A 26 -16.91 13.18 25.79
C SER A 26 -17.30 13.86 27.10
N SER A 27 -16.89 15.12 27.25
CA SER A 27 -17.36 15.99 28.34
C SER A 27 -18.76 16.55 28.12
N GLU A 28 -19.37 16.31 26.96
CA GLU A 28 -20.74 16.71 26.61
C GLU A 28 -21.62 15.46 26.33
N GLU A 29 -22.94 15.62 26.36
CA GLU A 29 -23.88 14.59 25.90
C GLU A 29 -23.62 14.32 24.40
N ALA A 30 -22.94 13.20 24.14
CA ALA A 30 -22.70 12.71 22.79
C ALA A 30 -23.61 11.51 22.53
N SER A 31 -24.28 11.50 21.37
CA SER A 31 -25.01 10.31 20.93
C SER A 31 -24.03 9.16 20.68
N ASP A 32 -24.45 7.93 21.00
CA ASP A 32 -23.67 6.73 20.67
C ASP A 32 -23.26 6.75 19.18
N PRO A 33 -21.99 6.41 18.86
CA PRO A 33 -21.56 6.33 17.49
C PRO A 33 -22.35 5.25 16.76
N LYS A 34 -23.13 5.64 15.75
CA LYS A 34 -23.89 4.70 14.91
C LYS A 34 -23.17 4.48 13.59
N LEU A 35 -22.96 3.21 13.25
CA LEU A 35 -22.51 2.78 11.94
C LEU A 35 -23.62 3.03 10.92
N ASP A 36 -23.30 3.70 9.81
CA ASP A 36 -24.20 3.85 8.67
C ASP A 36 -23.84 2.83 7.58
N MET A 37 -24.84 2.12 7.09
CA MET A 37 -24.72 1.12 6.04
C MET A 37 -25.83 1.33 5.02
N THR A 38 -25.47 1.86 3.86
CA THR A 38 -26.44 2.24 2.81
C THR A 38 -26.05 1.57 1.50
N SER A 39 -27.02 0.93 0.82
CA SER A 39 -26.83 0.39 -0.53
C SER A 39 -27.41 1.34 -1.57
N LYS A 40 -26.60 1.73 -2.57
CA LYS A 40 -27.02 2.56 -3.70
C LYS A 40 -26.31 2.10 -4.97
N GLU A 41 -27.07 1.90 -6.04
CA GLU A 41 -26.55 1.58 -7.38
C GLU A 41 -25.57 0.38 -7.39
N GLY A 42 -25.90 -0.67 -6.61
CA GLY A 42 -25.06 -1.87 -6.49
C GLY A 42 -23.79 -1.70 -5.64
N THR A 43 -23.57 -0.52 -5.05
CA THR A 43 -22.47 -0.26 -4.12
C THR A 43 -23.00 -0.21 -2.69
N LEU A 44 -22.30 -0.90 -1.78
CA LEU A 44 -22.56 -0.85 -0.35
C LEU A 44 -21.60 0.12 0.31
N TYR A 45 -22.14 1.20 0.89
CA TYR A 45 -21.38 2.20 1.63
C TYR A 45 -21.44 1.87 3.11
N ILE A 46 -20.28 1.67 3.74
CA ILE A 46 -20.12 1.45 5.18
C ILE A 46 -19.37 2.65 5.74
N THR A 47 -20.05 3.50 6.51
CA THR A 47 -19.48 4.75 7.02
C THR A 47 -19.48 4.73 8.54
N SER A 48 -18.27 4.76 9.14
CA SER A 48 -18.14 5.05 10.57
C SER A 48 -18.44 6.52 10.83
N PRO A 49 -19.16 6.87 11.90
CA PRO A 49 -19.60 8.23 12.16
C PRO A 49 -18.43 9.17 12.43
N ASN A 50 -18.48 10.34 11.80
CA ASN A 50 -17.63 11.48 12.10
C ASN A 50 -18.49 12.52 12.82
N ASN A 51 -18.44 12.55 14.15
CA ASN A 51 -19.07 13.65 14.87
C ASN A 51 -18.21 14.91 14.68
N THR A 52 -18.72 15.84 13.88
CA THR A 52 -18.12 17.17 13.68
C THR A 52 -18.27 17.97 14.97
N PHE A 53 -17.16 18.33 15.61
CA PHE A 53 -17.20 19.11 16.84
C PHE A 53 -17.20 20.62 16.56
N LYS A 54 -17.98 21.38 17.34
CA LYS A 54 -17.90 22.84 17.46
C LYS A 54 -17.44 23.18 18.90
N GLY A 55 -16.17 23.57 19.10
CA GLY A 55 -15.68 24.10 20.40
C GLY A 55 -14.43 23.41 20.99
N PHE A 56 -14.13 23.71 22.26
CA PHE A 56 -12.94 23.25 23.02
C PHE A 56 -13.24 22.09 24.01
N SER A 57 -14.00 21.08 23.60
CA SER A 57 -14.28 19.93 24.49
C SER A 57 -13.18 18.86 24.44
N SER A 58 -13.03 18.13 25.54
CA SER A 58 -12.14 16.96 25.58
C SER A 58 -12.90 15.74 25.02
N TYR A 59 -12.39 15.20 23.92
CA TYR A 59 -12.98 14.06 23.22
C TYR A 59 -11.91 13.00 22.99
N SER A 60 -12.16 11.78 23.44
CA SER A 60 -11.31 10.61 23.19
C SER A 60 -12.16 9.48 22.67
N ARG A 61 -11.69 8.80 21.62
CA ARG A 61 -12.34 7.59 21.13
C ARG A 61 -11.31 6.53 20.81
N ASP A 62 -11.75 5.30 20.92
CA ASP A 62 -11.09 4.11 20.41
C ASP A 62 -12.20 3.30 19.75
N LEU A 63 -12.26 3.33 18.43
CA LEU A 63 -13.30 2.67 17.65
C LEU A 63 -12.65 1.76 16.63
N LYS A 64 -13.19 0.55 16.51
CA LYS A 64 -12.77 -0.47 15.55
C LYS A 64 -13.96 -0.87 14.68
N LEU A 65 -13.81 -0.66 13.38
CA LEU A 65 -14.72 -1.10 12.34
C LEU A 65 -14.25 -2.45 11.79
N GLU A 66 -14.98 -3.50 12.10
CA GLU A 66 -14.78 -4.83 11.52
C GLU A 66 -15.73 -5.01 10.34
N ILE A 67 -15.19 -5.35 9.17
CA ILE A 67 -15.95 -5.60 7.94
C ILE A 67 -15.73 -7.07 7.56
N PHE A 68 -16.81 -7.83 7.49
CA PHE A 68 -16.83 -9.23 7.11
C PHE A 68 -17.34 -9.35 5.68
N ILE A 69 -16.46 -9.79 4.77
CA ILE A 69 -16.72 -9.93 3.34
C ILE A 69 -16.90 -11.43 3.03
N PRO A 70 -17.99 -11.84 2.34
CA PRO A 70 -18.19 -13.22 1.91
C PRO A 70 -17.02 -13.74 1.08
N LYS A 71 -16.63 -15.02 1.25
CA LYS A 71 -15.62 -15.70 0.41
C LYS A 71 -15.92 -15.62 -1.10
N SER A 72 -17.20 -15.55 -1.46
CA SER A 72 -17.68 -15.47 -2.84
C SER A 72 -17.60 -14.05 -3.44
N TYR A 73 -17.37 -13.02 -2.61
CA TYR A 73 -17.26 -11.65 -3.09
C TYR A 73 -15.88 -11.42 -3.71
N ILE A 74 -15.86 -11.19 -5.01
CA ILE A 74 -14.64 -10.99 -5.81
C ILE A 74 -14.62 -9.63 -6.52
N ASN A 75 -15.50 -8.70 -6.14
CA ASN A 75 -15.60 -7.39 -6.79
C ASN A 75 -14.61 -6.41 -6.15
N ASP A 76 -14.87 -5.11 -6.28
CA ASP A 76 -13.95 -4.06 -5.84
C ASP A 76 -14.14 -3.71 -4.36
N LEU A 77 -13.06 -3.36 -3.67
CA LEU A 77 -13.10 -2.79 -2.32
C LEU A 77 -12.40 -1.43 -2.31
N TYR A 78 -13.10 -0.44 -1.80
CA TYR A 78 -12.59 0.93 -1.64
C TYR A 78 -12.61 1.32 -0.17
N ILE A 79 -11.42 1.61 0.39
CA ILE A 79 -11.24 2.03 1.78
C ILE A 79 -10.74 3.47 1.77
N LYS A 80 -11.46 4.34 2.49
CA LYS A 80 -11.04 5.73 2.70
C LYS A 80 -11.05 6.08 4.17
N SER A 81 -9.93 6.56 4.67
CA SER A 81 -9.76 6.99 6.06
C SER A 81 -8.92 8.27 6.15
N THR A 82 -8.87 8.87 7.34
CA THR A 82 -7.98 9.98 7.65
C THR A 82 -6.80 9.49 8.48
N SER A 83 -7.04 8.92 9.66
CA SER A 83 -5.99 8.37 10.51
C SER A 83 -6.51 7.10 11.17
N SER A 84 -6.06 5.94 10.72
CA SER A 84 -6.50 4.66 11.26
C SER A 84 -5.57 3.56 10.83
N ASP A 85 -5.41 2.57 11.70
CA ASP A 85 -4.71 1.35 11.36
C ASP A 85 -5.65 0.45 10.57
N ILE A 86 -5.14 -0.12 9.48
CA ILE A 86 -5.90 -0.93 8.52
C ILE A 86 -5.28 -2.32 8.50
N CYS A 87 -5.97 -3.29 9.09
CA CYS A 87 -5.57 -4.69 9.04
C CYS A 87 -6.43 -5.44 8.02
N ILE A 88 -5.79 -6.06 7.03
CA ILE A 88 -6.46 -6.88 6.02
C ILE A 88 -6.02 -8.33 6.18
N ASN A 89 -6.96 -9.18 6.60
CA ASN A 89 -6.77 -10.63 6.54
C ASN A 89 -6.72 -11.10 5.07
N PRO A 90 -6.22 -12.32 4.79
CA PRO A 90 -6.15 -12.86 3.43
C PRO A 90 -7.41 -12.60 2.61
N LEU A 91 -7.24 -11.91 1.47
CA LEU A 91 -8.34 -11.33 0.70
C LEU A 91 -8.13 -11.59 -0.80
N ASN A 92 -9.21 -11.96 -1.51
CA ASN A 92 -9.23 -12.13 -2.96
C ASN A 92 -10.34 -11.27 -3.59
N LEU A 93 -9.96 -10.29 -4.40
CA LEU A 93 -10.86 -9.31 -5.00
C LEU A 93 -10.48 -8.98 -6.45
N ASN A 94 -11.31 -8.20 -7.14
CA ASN A 94 -10.95 -7.67 -8.45
C ASN A 94 -10.01 -6.45 -8.30
N ASN A 95 -10.41 -5.45 -7.52
CA ASN A 95 -9.60 -4.27 -7.22
C ASN A 95 -9.61 -3.96 -5.72
N LEU A 96 -8.46 -3.51 -5.20
CA LEU A 96 -8.35 -2.94 -3.86
C LEU A 96 -7.76 -1.53 -3.97
N ASN A 97 -8.52 -0.53 -3.51
CA ASN A 97 -8.08 0.86 -3.48
C ASN A 97 -8.19 1.44 -2.08
N ILE A 98 -7.07 1.91 -1.55
CA ILE A 98 -6.95 2.40 -0.18
C ILE A 98 -6.38 3.81 -0.20
N ILE A 99 -7.11 4.74 0.42
CA ILE A 99 -6.69 6.13 0.58
C ILE A 99 -6.75 6.51 2.05
N THR A 100 -5.61 6.84 2.64
CA THR A 100 -5.53 7.30 4.04
C THR A 100 -4.61 8.51 4.18
N THR A 101 -4.81 9.39 5.15
CA THR A 101 -3.81 10.45 5.41
C THR A 101 -2.63 9.90 6.22
N SER A 102 -2.91 9.13 7.28
CA SER A 102 -1.93 8.52 8.19
C SER A 102 -2.44 7.20 8.76
N GLY A 103 -1.59 6.49 9.51
CA GLY A 103 -1.87 5.18 10.11
C GLY A 103 -1.02 4.07 9.50
N PHE A 104 -1.08 2.88 10.07
CA PHE A 104 -0.36 1.70 9.59
C PHE A 104 -1.30 0.77 8.83
N MET A 105 -0.92 0.39 7.61
CA MET A 105 -1.59 -0.68 6.86
C MET A 105 -0.79 -1.97 6.98
N GLU A 106 -1.45 -3.04 7.40
CA GLU A 106 -0.87 -4.38 7.49
C GLU A 106 -1.75 -5.39 6.75
N ALA A 107 -1.13 -6.23 5.92
CA ALA A 107 -1.82 -7.35 5.29
C ALA A 107 -0.90 -8.58 5.13
N GLU A 108 -1.42 -9.75 5.47
CA GLU A 108 -0.70 -11.01 5.25
C GLU A 108 -0.74 -11.40 3.77
N GLU A 109 -1.94 -11.41 3.17
CA GLU A 109 -2.10 -11.81 1.77
C GLU A 109 -3.19 -11.01 1.06
N ILE A 110 -2.82 -10.40 -0.06
CA ILE A 110 -3.74 -9.71 -0.95
C ILE A 110 -3.60 -10.34 -2.34
N THR A 111 -4.70 -10.88 -2.86
CA THR A 111 -4.82 -11.32 -4.26
C THR A 111 -5.82 -10.42 -4.98
N VAL A 112 -5.36 -9.60 -5.92
CA VAL A 112 -6.21 -8.68 -6.69
C VAL A 112 -5.76 -8.57 -8.13
N LYS A 113 -6.56 -8.02 -9.05
CA LYS A 113 -6.02 -7.62 -10.35
C LYS A 113 -5.22 -6.33 -10.23
N ASN A 114 -5.79 -5.33 -9.56
CA ASN A 114 -5.15 -4.03 -9.36
C ASN A 114 -5.14 -3.63 -7.89
N PHE A 115 -3.96 -3.27 -7.38
CA PHE A 115 -3.76 -2.73 -6.04
C PHE A 115 -3.39 -1.25 -6.13
N ASN A 116 -4.15 -0.41 -5.42
CA ASN A 116 -3.88 1.02 -5.33
C ASN A 116 -3.79 1.44 -3.86
N PHE A 117 -2.65 2.02 -3.47
CA PHE A 117 -2.46 2.60 -2.15
C PHE A 117 -2.02 4.05 -2.29
N THR A 118 -2.74 4.97 -1.64
CA THR A 118 -2.37 6.38 -1.58
C THR A 118 -2.38 6.87 -0.14
N SER A 119 -1.25 7.42 0.29
CA SER A 119 -1.13 8.04 1.60
C SER A 119 -0.35 9.34 1.62
N THR A 120 -0.53 10.14 2.67
CA THR A 120 0.39 11.23 3.00
C THR A 120 1.53 10.68 3.83
N SER A 121 1.25 10.11 5.00
CA SER A 121 2.28 9.67 5.96
C SER A 121 1.98 8.31 6.57
N GLY A 122 1.14 7.50 5.94
CA GLY A 122 0.83 6.16 6.38
C GLY A 122 1.85 5.15 5.87
N ASP A 123 2.22 4.24 6.77
CA ASP A 123 3.14 3.14 6.52
C ASP A 123 2.40 1.93 5.92
N LEU A 124 3.06 1.17 5.06
CA LEU A 124 2.50 0.02 4.36
C LEU A 124 3.38 -1.21 4.59
N ASN A 125 2.80 -2.25 5.19
CA ASN A 125 3.42 -3.57 5.31
C ASN A 125 2.52 -4.64 4.67
N ILE A 126 3.05 -5.38 3.69
CA ILE A 126 2.36 -6.51 3.07
C ILE A 126 3.30 -7.71 2.93
N ASP A 127 2.92 -8.87 3.51
CA ASP A 127 3.73 -10.08 3.37
C ASP A 127 3.67 -10.62 1.94
N ARG A 128 2.45 -10.76 1.37
CA ARG A 128 2.24 -11.25 -0.01
C ARG A 128 1.20 -10.45 -0.78
N LEU A 129 1.64 -9.81 -1.87
CA LEU A 129 0.81 -9.06 -2.80
C LEU A 129 0.84 -9.73 -4.19
N SER A 130 -0.19 -10.51 -4.51
CA SER A 130 -0.38 -11.11 -5.84
C SER A 130 -1.31 -10.23 -6.67
N SER A 131 -0.76 -9.57 -7.69
CA SER A 131 -1.55 -8.73 -8.59
C SER A 131 -0.97 -8.64 -10.00
N ASN A 132 -1.73 -8.02 -10.91
CA ASN A 132 -1.23 -7.67 -12.24
C ASN A 132 -0.54 -6.30 -12.21
N GLU A 133 -1.18 -5.32 -11.57
CA GLU A 133 -0.71 -3.93 -11.52
C GLU A 133 -0.82 -3.36 -10.10
N ASN A 134 0.27 -2.74 -9.64
CA ASN A 134 0.36 -2.08 -8.35
C ASN A 134 0.68 -0.59 -8.53
N GLN A 135 -0.11 0.29 -7.92
CA GLN A 135 0.20 1.71 -7.81
C GLN A 135 0.27 2.12 -6.34
N ILE A 136 1.44 2.60 -5.92
CA ILE A 136 1.71 3.02 -4.55
C ILE A 136 2.18 4.46 -4.57
N ARG A 137 1.50 5.33 -3.83
CA ARG A 137 1.85 6.75 -3.68
C ARG A 137 1.87 7.12 -2.21
N THR A 138 2.99 7.64 -1.72
CA THR A 138 3.11 8.14 -0.35
C THR A 138 3.87 9.46 -0.33
N THR A 139 3.68 10.31 0.69
CA THR A 139 4.58 11.46 0.88
C THR A 139 5.73 11.08 1.79
N SER A 140 5.48 10.43 2.93
CA SER A 140 6.53 10.18 3.93
C SER A 140 6.48 8.83 4.64
N GLY A 141 5.55 7.94 4.28
CA GLY A 141 5.43 6.63 4.92
C GLY A 141 6.43 5.61 4.37
N ASN A 142 6.85 4.67 5.21
CA ASN A 142 7.69 3.54 4.83
C ASN A 142 6.85 2.45 4.14
N ILE A 143 7.47 1.75 3.20
CA ILE A 143 6.82 0.69 2.44
C ILE A 143 7.65 -0.58 2.56
N GLU A 144 7.03 -1.66 3.01
CA GLU A 144 7.63 -2.99 3.11
C GLU A 144 6.70 -4.00 2.44
N ILE A 145 7.18 -4.65 1.38
CA ILE A 145 6.45 -5.72 0.69
C ILE A 145 7.38 -6.92 0.48
N HIS A 146 7.12 -8.00 1.20
CA HIS A 146 8.02 -9.17 1.26
C HIS A 146 7.87 -10.15 0.08
N SER A 147 6.75 -10.12 -0.64
CA SER A 147 6.57 -10.84 -1.89
C SER A 147 5.55 -10.12 -2.77
N ILE A 148 6.03 -9.37 -3.76
CA ILE A 148 5.21 -8.68 -4.75
C ILE A 148 5.22 -9.42 -6.10
N GLU A 149 4.05 -9.46 -6.74
CA GLU A 149 3.85 -9.86 -8.13
C GLU A 149 3.20 -8.73 -8.94
N GLY A 150 3.32 -8.79 -10.26
CA GLY A 150 2.77 -7.77 -11.15
C GLY A 150 3.69 -6.58 -11.37
N SER A 151 3.33 -5.68 -12.28
CA SER A 151 4.04 -4.41 -12.46
C SER A 151 3.85 -3.49 -11.27
N LEU A 152 4.78 -2.56 -11.07
CA LEU A 152 4.73 -1.59 -9.99
C LEU A 152 4.99 -0.18 -10.50
N THR A 153 4.17 0.76 -10.06
CA THR A 153 4.48 2.19 -10.07
C THR A 153 4.51 2.70 -8.63
N LEU A 154 5.68 3.06 -8.13
CA LEU A 154 5.89 3.61 -6.80
C LEU A 154 6.34 5.07 -6.88
N ASN A 155 5.62 5.96 -6.22
CA ASN A 155 6.02 7.36 -6.05
C ASN A 155 6.06 7.73 -4.57
N SER A 156 7.19 8.23 -4.10
CA SER A 156 7.35 8.76 -2.74
C SER A 156 8.05 10.12 -2.73
N THR A 157 7.82 10.93 -1.70
CA THR A 157 8.68 12.10 -1.44
C THR A 157 9.81 11.70 -0.49
N SER A 158 9.48 11.03 0.60
CA SER A 158 10.41 10.46 1.57
C SER A 158 9.84 9.14 2.13
N GLY A 159 10.62 8.46 2.96
CA GLY A 159 10.29 7.14 3.49
C GLY A 159 11.05 6.04 2.77
N ASP A 160 11.46 5.03 3.51
CA ASP A 160 12.23 3.91 2.98
C ASP A 160 11.31 2.89 2.31
N SER A 161 11.82 2.19 1.31
CA SER A 161 11.07 1.19 0.55
C SER A 161 11.85 -0.11 0.47
N TYR A 162 11.28 -1.18 1.00
CA TYR A 162 11.74 -2.55 0.85
C TYR A 162 10.75 -3.32 -0.02
N LEU A 163 11.22 -3.82 -1.16
CA LEU A 163 10.40 -4.55 -2.13
C LEU A 163 11.10 -5.84 -2.52
N LYS A 164 10.41 -6.97 -2.41
CA LYS A 164 10.95 -8.27 -2.80
C LYS A 164 10.07 -8.97 -3.83
N TYR A 165 10.63 -9.21 -5.01
CA TYR A 165 10.01 -10.02 -6.06
C TYR A 165 10.44 -11.48 -5.93
N SER A 166 9.47 -12.39 -5.89
CA SER A 166 9.72 -13.84 -6.01
C SER A 166 9.91 -14.28 -7.47
N LYS A 167 9.40 -13.48 -8.42
CA LYS A 167 9.54 -13.64 -9.87
C LYS A 167 9.49 -12.27 -10.54
N MET A 168 10.26 -12.04 -11.59
CA MET A 168 10.14 -10.81 -12.38
C MET A 168 8.80 -10.74 -13.11
N PRO A 169 8.09 -9.59 -13.07
CA PRO A 169 6.84 -9.42 -13.81
C PRO A 169 7.09 -9.30 -15.32
N SER A 170 6.04 -9.52 -16.11
CA SER A 170 6.06 -9.21 -17.55
C SER A 170 5.92 -7.72 -17.85
N GLY A 171 5.49 -6.93 -16.86
CA GLY A 171 5.39 -5.47 -16.94
C GLY A 171 6.63 -4.77 -16.35
N ASN A 172 6.55 -3.45 -16.24
CA ASN A 172 7.64 -2.63 -15.73
C ASN A 172 7.56 -2.43 -14.22
N ILE A 173 8.71 -2.08 -13.63
CA ILE A 173 8.85 -1.62 -12.25
C ILE A 173 9.38 -0.18 -12.35
N ASP A 174 8.51 0.79 -12.10
CA ASP A 174 8.79 2.22 -12.18
C ASP A 174 8.75 2.82 -10.77
N ILE A 175 9.90 3.30 -10.28
CA ILE A 175 10.03 3.86 -8.93
C ILE A 175 10.60 5.27 -9.02
N SER A 176 9.93 6.22 -8.38
CA SER A 176 10.41 7.60 -8.25
C SER A 176 10.33 8.06 -6.80
N SER A 177 11.45 8.53 -6.24
CA SER A 177 11.50 9.12 -4.89
C SER A 177 12.28 10.45 -4.88
N ILE A 178 12.06 11.31 -3.88
CA ILE A 178 12.97 12.44 -3.65
C ILE A 178 14.07 12.02 -2.68
N SER A 179 13.69 11.49 -1.53
CA SER A 179 14.57 10.92 -0.51
C SER A 179 14.04 9.58 0.02
N GLY A 180 14.78 8.95 0.93
CA GLY A 180 14.51 7.61 1.42
C GLY A 180 15.25 6.55 0.62
N ASN A 181 15.67 5.49 1.31
CA ASN A 181 16.43 4.40 0.72
C ASN A 181 15.50 3.40 0.05
N LEU A 182 15.93 2.86 -1.08
CA LEU A 182 15.24 1.80 -1.80
C LEU A 182 16.07 0.54 -1.76
N GLU A 183 15.50 -0.53 -1.22
CA GLU A 183 16.01 -1.89 -1.35
C GLU A 183 15.05 -2.73 -2.22
N LEU A 184 15.54 -3.19 -3.36
CA LEU A 184 14.80 -4.04 -4.28
C LEU A 184 15.47 -5.41 -4.39
N LEU A 185 14.83 -6.45 -3.85
CA LEU A 185 15.28 -7.83 -3.97
C LEU A 185 14.63 -8.47 -5.18
N THR A 186 15.45 -9.00 -6.07
CA THR A 186 15.04 -9.74 -7.25
C THR A 186 15.53 -11.19 -7.16
N PRO A 187 14.87 -12.15 -7.82
CA PRO A 187 15.33 -13.55 -7.85
C PRO A 187 16.78 -13.68 -8.33
N ASN A 188 17.50 -14.72 -7.91
CA ASN A 188 18.90 -14.93 -8.32
C ASN A 188 19.06 -15.08 -9.84
N ASN A 189 18.05 -15.65 -10.50
CA ASN A 189 17.97 -15.82 -11.94
C ASN A 189 17.12 -14.71 -12.61
N ALA A 190 16.94 -13.56 -11.95
CA ALA A 190 16.19 -12.46 -12.51
C ALA A 190 16.87 -11.93 -13.78
N GLU A 191 16.05 -11.66 -14.78
CA GLU A 191 16.48 -11.04 -16.01
C GLU A 191 15.66 -9.76 -16.25
N PHE A 192 16.35 -8.65 -16.48
CA PHE A 192 15.74 -7.34 -16.67
C PHE A 192 16.71 -6.32 -17.28
N PHE A 193 16.13 -5.30 -17.89
CA PHE A 193 16.80 -4.05 -18.16
C PHE A 193 16.68 -3.12 -16.95
N ILE A 194 17.78 -2.47 -16.57
CA ILE A 194 17.82 -1.48 -15.49
C ILE A 194 18.18 -0.10 -16.05
N ASN A 195 17.45 0.92 -15.60
CA ASN A 195 17.77 2.32 -15.79
C ASN A 195 17.53 3.06 -14.46
N ALA A 196 18.57 3.15 -13.65
CA ALA A 196 18.56 3.77 -12.35
C ALA A 196 19.44 5.02 -12.33
N SER A 197 18.92 6.13 -11.82
CA SER A 197 19.67 7.36 -11.61
C SER A 197 19.31 8.07 -10.31
N SER A 198 20.31 8.68 -9.69
CA SER A 198 20.21 9.51 -8.50
C SER A 198 20.96 10.83 -8.74
N THR A 199 20.57 11.90 -8.05
CA THR A 199 21.32 13.17 -8.11
C THR A 199 22.53 13.14 -7.19
N SER A 200 22.39 12.60 -5.98
CA SER A 200 23.46 12.54 -4.97
C SER A 200 23.54 11.23 -4.20
N GLY A 201 22.54 10.35 -4.30
CA GLY A 201 22.53 9.05 -3.62
C GLY A 201 23.31 7.99 -4.40
N ASN A 202 23.76 6.96 -3.70
CA ASN A 202 24.52 5.86 -4.29
C ASN A 202 23.58 4.84 -4.93
N ILE A 203 24.02 4.23 -6.03
CA ILE A 203 23.28 3.15 -6.68
C ILE A 203 24.18 1.91 -6.71
N THR A 204 23.71 0.85 -6.06
CA THR A 204 24.39 -0.44 -5.97
C THR A 204 23.54 -1.50 -6.65
N LEU A 205 24.14 -2.24 -7.58
CA LEU A 205 23.54 -3.40 -8.23
C LEU A 205 24.40 -4.63 -7.96
N ASN A 206 23.86 -5.59 -7.22
CA ASN A 206 24.54 -6.83 -6.82
C ASN A 206 24.23 -8.00 -7.75
N LYS A 207 24.14 -7.74 -9.06
CA LYS A 207 23.88 -8.73 -10.13
C LYS A 207 24.89 -8.60 -11.27
N PRO A 208 25.20 -9.69 -12.00
CA PRO A 208 26.06 -9.64 -13.18
C PRO A 208 25.37 -8.88 -14.32
N ILE A 209 26.02 -7.83 -14.83
CA ILE A 209 25.50 -7.01 -15.92
C ILE A 209 26.17 -7.40 -17.23
N LEU A 210 25.39 -7.66 -18.28
CA LEU A 210 25.89 -8.09 -19.60
C LEU A 210 26.37 -6.91 -20.44
N THR A 211 25.71 -5.76 -20.30
CA THR A 211 26.04 -4.52 -21.00
C THR A 211 25.67 -3.37 -20.09
N ASP A 212 26.62 -2.46 -19.83
CA ASP A 212 26.39 -1.35 -18.93
C ASP A 212 26.95 -0.01 -19.42
N VAL A 213 26.26 1.04 -18.99
CA VAL A 213 26.79 2.39 -18.87
C VAL A 213 26.70 2.72 -17.39
N LYS A 214 27.84 2.70 -16.71
CA LYS A 214 27.96 3.16 -15.33
C LYS A 214 28.58 4.56 -15.31
N LYS A 215 27.90 5.47 -14.65
CA LYS A 215 28.41 6.80 -14.29
C LYS A 215 28.24 6.99 -12.80
N GLU A 216 28.84 8.04 -12.27
CA GLU A 216 28.55 8.49 -10.91
C GLU A 216 27.03 8.66 -10.75
N HIS A 217 26.45 8.02 -9.73
CA HIS A 217 25.01 8.00 -9.44
C HIS A 217 24.08 7.47 -10.55
N GLN A 218 24.57 6.73 -11.54
CA GLN A 218 23.73 6.17 -12.61
C GLN A 218 24.19 4.77 -13.04
N ILE A 219 23.23 3.87 -13.17
CA ILE A 219 23.41 2.54 -13.79
C ILE A 219 22.36 2.37 -14.88
N LYS A 220 22.80 2.07 -16.09
CA LYS A 220 21.92 1.66 -17.19
C LYS A 220 22.48 0.41 -17.86
N GLY A 221 21.67 -0.62 -18.05
CA GLY A 221 22.14 -1.84 -18.70
C GLY A 221 21.21 -3.04 -18.64
N VAL A 222 21.69 -4.19 -19.11
CA VAL A 222 20.92 -5.44 -19.19
C VAL A 222 21.52 -6.48 -18.25
N VAL A 223 20.65 -7.11 -17.45
CA VAL A 223 20.91 -8.30 -16.64
C VAL A 223 20.16 -9.44 -17.30
N GLY A 224 20.83 -10.35 -18.02
CA GLY A 224 20.18 -11.47 -18.71
C GLY A 224 19.39 -11.08 -19.98
N SER A 225 18.23 -10.46 -19.82
CA SER A 225 17.31 -10.02 -20.91
C SER A 225 16.64 -8.69 -20.57
N ASP A 226 15.92 -8.08 -21.52
CA ASP A 226 15.26 -6.76 -21.38
C ASP A 226 13.72 -6.85 -21.35
N ASN A 227 13.18 -8.05 -21.09
CA ASN A 227 11.75 -8.32 -21.06
C ASN A 227 11.00 -7.56 -19.96
N CYS A 228 11.64 -7.39 -18.80
CA CYS A 228 11.17 -6.54 -17.71
C CYS A 228 12.07 -5.31 -17.62
N LYS A 229 11.49 -4.11 -17.47
CA LYS A 229 12.24 -2.87 -17.27
C LYS A 229 12.07 -2.38 -15.85
N ILE A 230 13.19 -2.17 -15.16
CA ILE A 230 13.26 -1.48 -13.88
C ILE A 230 13.75 -0.07 -14.15
N ASN A 231 12.90 0.93 -13.91
CA ASN A 231 13.26 2.35 -13.98
C ASN A 231 13.22 2.94 -12.58
N ILE A 232 14.33 3.49 -12.11
CA ILE A 232 14.44 4.08 -10.77
C ILE A 232 15.00 5.50 -10.90
N ASN A 233 14.27 6.48 -10.37
CA ASN A 233 14.74 7.86 -10.28
C ASN A 233 14.67 8.32 -8.83
N THR A 234 15.78 8.80 -8.29
CA THR A 234 15.78 9.44 -6.98
C THR A 234 16.60 10.73 -6.97
N THR A 235 16.40 11.60 -5.98
CA THR A 235 17.24 12.77 -5.81
C THR A 235 18.40 12.46 -4.87
N SER A 236 18.10 12.02 -3.64
CA SER A 236 19.12 11.83 -2.60
C SER A 236 19.07 10.46 -1.90
N GLY A 237 18.15 9.56 -2.28
CA GLY A 237 18.07 8.23 -1.71
C GLY A 237 19.15 7.28 -2.23
N ASP A 238 19.64 6.39 -1.36
CA ASP A 238 20.48 5.27 -1.81
C ASP A 238 19.58 4.16 -2.38
N VAL A 239 20.03 3.56 -3.47
CA VAL A 239 19.33 2.48 -4.16
C VAL A 239 20.19 1.24 -4.14
N THR A 240 19.68 0.15 -3.57
CA THR A 240 20.31 -1.16 -3.61
C THR A 240 19.40 -2.16 -4.31
N ILE A 241 19.91 -2.79 -5.35
CA ILE A 241 19.24 -3.90 -6.03
C ILE A 241 20.03 -5.18 -5.78
N ASN A 242 19.37 -6.17 -5.17
CA ASN A 242 19.93 -7.45 -4.73
C ASN A 242 19.41 -8.64 -5.55
#